data_AF-A0A455U2I8-F1
#
_entry.id   AF-A0A455U2I8-F1
#
_cell.length_a   1.000
_cell.length_b   1.000
_cell.length_c   1.000
_cell.angle_alpha   90.00
_cell.angle_beta   90.00
_cell.angle_gamma   90.00
#
_symmetry.space_group_name_H-M   'P 1'
#
loop_
_entity.id
_entity.type
_entity.pdbx_description
1 polymer ?
#
loop_
_entity_poly.entity_id
_entity_poly.type
_entity_poly.pdbx_seq_one_letter_code
_entity_poly.pdbx_strand_id
1 'polypeptide(L)'
;MLFQPWARRLTPRSATRLGLVILPIAYGLIVWGAVQGNLVAVLLGTVAASSACYGFIYLGGLSGVLVSADASASQQATQASAGYFLMAYLGFSIPVIVTGVLIDAVGHTLALTLFGLALLGGVIMAIILLRKAQ
;
A
#
# COMPACT_ATOMS: atom_id res chain seq x y z
N MET A 1 -13.68 -4.06 4.38
CA MET A 1 -15.09 -4.34 4.03
C MET A 1 -15.98 -3.09 3.99
N LEU A 2 -15.75 -2.01 4.77
CA LEU A 2 -16.60 -0.80 4.72
C LEU A 2 -16.51 0.03 3.42
N PHE A 3 -15.36 0.11 2.75
CA PHE A 3 -15.18 0.96 1.54
C PHE A 3 -15.22 0.20 0.21
N GLN A 4 -15.50 -1.10 0.26
CA GLN A 4 -15.58 -2.00 -0.90
C GLN A 4 -16.64 -1.59 -1.95
N PRO A 5 -17.81 -1.01 -1.58
CA PRO A 5 -18.79 -0.52 -2.56
C PRO A 5 -18.31 0.72 -3.32
N TRP A 6 -17.51 1.59 -2.69
CA TRP A 6 -16.99 2.81 -3.30
C TRP A 6 -15.81 2.52 -4.23
N ALA A 7 -14.94 1.56 -3.86
CA ALA A 7 -13.85 1.10 -4.71
C ALA A 7 -14.36 0.50 -6.05
N ARG A 8 -15.52 -0.16 -6.04
CA ARG A 8 -16.16 -0.70 -7.26
C ARG A 8 -16.73 0.36 -8.21
N ARG A 9 -16.96 1.60 -7.73
CA ARG A 9 -17.47 2.71 -8.57
C ARG A 9 -16.36 3.48 -9.27
N LEU A 10 -15.11 3.26 -8.89
CA LEU A 10 -13.95 3.91 -9.48
C LEU A 10 -13.27 2.96 -10.47
N THR A 11 -12.77 3.50 -11.58
CA THR A 11 -11.88 2.75 -12.46
C THR A 11 -10.70 2.21 -11.66
N PRO A 12 -10.24 0.95 -11.87
CA PRO A 12 -9.21 0.30 -11.06
C PRO A 12 -7.97 1.18 -10.80
N ARG A 13 -7.55 1.94 -11.81
CA ARG A 13 -6.42 2.89 -11.76
C ARG A 13 -6.65 4.06 -10.78
N SER A 14 -7.85 4.62 -10.77
CA SER A 14 -8.22 5.75 -9.89
C SER A 14 -8.34 5.31 -8.44
N ALA A 15 -8.85 4.09 -8.20
CA ALA A 15 -8.85 3.49 -6.87
C ALA A 15 -7.42 3.33 -6.35
N THR A 16 -6.53 2.69 -7.11
CA THR A 16 -5.12 2.52 -6.71
C THR A 16 -4.42 3.84 -6.44
N ARG A 17 -4.63 4.86 -7.29
CA ARG A 17 -4.05 6.19 -7.09
C ARG A 17 -4.54 6.86 -5.81
N LEU A 18 -5.83 6.77 -5.50
CA LEU A 18 -6.39 7.32 -4.27
C LEU A 18 -5.77 6.66 -3.03
N GLY A 19 -5.68 5.33 -3.04
CA GLY A 19 -5.03 4.57 -1.97
C GLY A 19 -3.56 4.97 -1.78
N LEU A 20 -2.82 5.14 -2.87
CA LEU A 20 -1.42 5.59 -2.83
C LEU A 20 -1.24 6.99 -2.24
N VAL A 21 -2.22 7.90 -2.39
CA VAL A 21 -2.18 9.24 -1.78
C VAL A 21 -2.55 9.20 -0.30
N ILE A 22 -3.52 8.36 0.10
CA ILE A 22 -3.96 8.23 1.49
C ILE A 22 -2.85 7.57 2.34
N LEU A 23 -2.12 6.61 1.77
CA LEU A 23 -1.13 5.81 2.47
C LEU A 23 -0.04 6.63 3.21
N PRO A 24 0.66 7.59 2.59
CA PRO A 24 1.68 8.39 3.29
C PRO A 24 1.08 9.29 4.38
N ILE A 25 -0.14 9.80 4.18
CA ILE A 25 -0.85 10.61 5.18
C ILE A 25 -1.20 9.75 6.39
N ALA A 26 -1.74 8.55 6.15
CA ALA A 26 -2.06 7.59 7.20
C ALA A 26 -0.82 7.16 7.96
N TYR A 27 0.29 6.87 7.26
CA TYR A 27 1.56 6.53 7.88
C TYR A 27 2.11 7.68 8.74
N GLY A 28 2.06 8.92 8.25
CA GLY A 28 2.47 10.09 9.02
C GLY A 28 1.68 10.22 10.32
N LEU A 29 0.36 10.00 10.28
CA LEU A 29 -0.49 10.00 11.48
C LEU A 29 -0.12 8.88 12.46
N ILE A 30 0.23 7.68 11.96
CA ILE A 30 0.69 6.56 12.80
C ILE A 30 2.00 6.90 13.50
N VAL A 31 3.01 7.38 12.76
CA VAL A 31 4.32 7.72 13.33
C VAL A 31 4.19 8.86 14.34
N TRP A 32 3.43 9.89 14.02
CA TRP A 32 3.17 11.00 14.94
C TRP A 32 2.46 10.54 16.21
N GLY A 33 1.43 9.70 16.07
CA GLY A 33 0.74 9.09 17.22
C GLY A 33 1.67 8.21 18.07
N ALA A 34 2.55 7.44 17.44
CA ALA A 34 3.52 6.59 18.12
C ALA A 34 4.56 7.42 18.90
N VAL A 35 5.09 8.48 18.29
CA VAL A 35 6.08 9.37 18.93
C VAL A 35 5.48 10.16 20.10
N GLN A 36 4.22 10.58 20.00
CA GLN A 36 3.53 11.30 21.08
C GLN A 36 2.87 10.38 22.12
N GLY A 37 2.94 9.06 21.97
CA GLY A 37 2.24 8.11 22.84
C GLY A 37 0.71 8.20 22.74
N ASN A 38 0.17 8.77 21.66
CA ASN A 38 -1.27 8.93 21.45
C ASN A 38 -1.86 7.72 20.71
N LEU A 39 -2.41 6.78 21.47
CA LEU A 39 -3.03 5.56 20.96
C LEU A 39 -4.17 5.85 19.96
N VAL A 40 -4.99 6.87 20.21
CA VAL A 40 -6.13 7.20 19.33
C VAL A 40 -5.65 7.62 17.95
N ALA A 41 -4.59 8.43 17.87
CA ALA A 41 -3.98 8.82 16.60
C ALA A 41 -3.44 7.61 15.83
N VAL A 42 -2.78 6.67 16.52
CA VAL A 42 -2.28 5.41 15.92
C VAL A 42 -3.43 4.57 15.37
N LEU A 43 -4.52 4.43 16.12
CA LEU A 43 -5.71 3.67 15.71
C LEU A 43 -6.41 4.30 14.50
N LEU A 44 -6.58 5.62 14.49
CA LEU A 44 -7.16 6.33 13.35
C LEU A 44 -6.27 6.19 12.10
N GLY A 45 -4.96 6.35 12.26
CA GLY A 45 -4.00 6.17 11.18
C GLY A 45 -3.99 4.75 10.63
N THR A 46 -4.07 3.73 11.49
CA THR A 46 -4.13 2.31 11.06
C THR A 46 -5.44 1.97 10.36
N VAL A 47 -6.57 2.53 10.78
CA VAL A 47 -7.85 2.40 10.05
C VAL A 47 -7.75 3.03 8.65
N ALA A 48 -7.15 4.22 8.56
CA ALA A 48 -6.92 4.89 7.28
C ALA A 48 -5.96 4.09 6.38
N ALA A 49 -4.85 3.60 6.93
CA ALA A 49 -3.87 2.78 6.21
C ALA A 49 -4.47 1.45 5.73
N SER A 50 -5.25 0.77 6.57
CA SER A 50 -5.95 -0.46 6.19
C SER A 50 -6.95 -0.22 5.06
N SER A 51 -7.69 0.90 5.13
CA SER A 51 -8.63 1.31 4.07
C SER A 51 -7.89 1.61 2.76
N ALA A 52 -6.74 2.28 2.81
CA ALA A 52 -5.88 2.54 1.65
C ALA A 52 -5.35 1.24 1.02
N CYS A 53 -4.71 0.38 1.83
CA CYS A 53 -4.08 -0.85 1.36
C CYS A 53 -5.10 -1.86 0.84
N TYR A 54 -6.08 -2.26 1.67
CA TYR A 54 -7.03 -3.31 1.30
C TYR A 54 -8.19 -2.80 0.46
N GLY A 55 -8.68 -1.59 0.72
CA GLY A 55 -9.85 -1.04 0.03
C GLY A 55 -9.52 -0.56 -1.38
N PHE A 56 -8.41 0.16 -1.52
CA PHE A 56 -8.11 0.89 -2.76
C PHE A 56 -6.97 0.26 -3.55
N ILE A 57 -5.80 0.05 -2.94
CA ILE A 57 -4.60 -0.46 -3.64
C ILE A 57 -4.77 -1.94 -4.01
N TYR A 58 -5.24 -2.76 -3.08
CA TYR A 58 -5.39 -4.21 -3.30
C TYR A 58 -6.45 -4.52 -4.35
N LEU A 59 -7.67 -4.02 -4.16
CA LEU A 59 -8.77 -4.26 -5.10
C LEU A 59 -8.50 -3.60 -6.47
N GLY A 60 -8.03 -2.35 -6.49
CA GLY A 60 -7.72 -1.64 -7.72
C GLY A 60 -6.53 -2.26 -8.48
N GLY A 61 -5.49 -2.69 -7.76
CA GLY A 61 -4.32 -3.35 -8.33
C GLY A 61 -4.65 -4.72 -8.93
N LEU A 62 -5.34 -5.56 -8.18
CA LEU A 62 -5.74 -6.89 -8.65
C LEU A 62 -6.68 -6.81 -9.86
N SER A 63 -7.68 -5.93 -9.82
CA SER A 63 -8.54 -5.69 -10.99
C SER A 63 -7.76 -5.15 -12.18
N GLY A 64 -6.77 -4.29 -11.97
CA GLY A 64 -5.88 -3.82 -13.02
C GLY A 64 -5.11 -4.96 -13.68
N VAL A 65 -4.43 -5.79 -12.88
CA VAL A 65 -3.65 -6.94 -13.35
C VAL A 65 -4.50 -7.91 -14.15
N LEU A 66 -5.70 -8.25 -13.65
CA LEU A 66 -6.63 -9.18 -14.30
C LEU A 66 -7.24 -8.63 -15.60
N VAL A 67 -7.32 -7.32 -15.78
CA VAL A 67 -7.74 -6.72 -17.07
C VAL A 67 -6.61 -6.79 -18.09
N SER A 68 -5.36 -6.63 -17.67
CA SER A 68 -4.18 -6.76 -18.56
C SER A 68 -3.84 -8.19 -18.94
N ALA A 69 -4.13 -9.17 -18.10
CA ALA A 69 -4.01 -10.58 -18.43
C ALA A 69 -5.32 -11.02 -19.07
N ASP A 70 -5.36 -11.10 -20.41
CA ASP A 70 -6.55 -11.44 -21.22
C ASP A 70 -7.51 -12.38 -20.48
N ALA A 71 -8.61 -11.83 -19.97
CA ALA A 71 -9.50 -12.53 -19.04
C ALA A 71 -10.15 -13.79 -19.66
N SER A 72 -10.04 -13.95 -20.98
CA SER A 72 -10.47 -15.11 -21.75
C SER A 72 -9.57 -16.34 -21.56
N ALA A 73 -8.32 -16.16 -21.14
CA ALA A 73 -7.37 -17.24 -20.85
C ALA A 73 -7.25 -17.47 -19.34
N SER A 74 -8.05 -18.40 -18.80
CA SER A 74 -8.12 -18.73 -17.36
C SER A 74 -6.75 -19.01 -16.71
N GLN A 75 -5.82 -19.58 -17.46
CA GLN A 75 -4.46 -19.87 -16.99
C GLN A 75 -3.62 -18.59 -16.80
N GLN A 76 -3.73 -17.62 -17.70
CA GLN A 76 -2.97 -16.36 -17.63
C GLN A 76 -3.47 -15.47 -16.48
N ALA A 77 -4.79 -15.41 -16.27
CA ALA A 77 -5.39 -14.70 -15.14
C ALA A 77 -4.92 -15.29 -13.78
N THR A 78 -4.83 -16.61 -13.69
CA THR A 78 -4.33 -17.31 -12.49
C THR A 78 -2.87 -16.96 -12.22
N GLN A 79 -1.99 -17.06 -13.23
CA GLN A 79 -0.57 -16.70 -13.07
C GLN A 79 -0.36 -15.22 -12.73
N ALA A 80 -1.15 -14.33 -13.34
CA ALA A 80 -1.07 -12.89 -13.09
C ALA A 80 -1.47 -12.54 -11.65
N SER A 81 -2.55 -13.16 -11.13
CA SER A 81 -2.94 -12.98 -9.73
C SER A 81 -1.90 -13.56 -8.75
N ALA A 82 -1.32 -14.73 -9.06
CA ALA A 82 -0.26 -15.32 -8.25
C ALA A 82 0.98 -14.42 -8.19
N GLY A 83 1.39 -13.85 -9.33
CA GLY A 83 2.49 -12.87 -9.39
C GLY A 83 2.20 -11.60 -8.58
N TYR A 84 0.96 -11.10 -8.64
CA TYR A 84 0.52 -9.95 -7.84
C TYR A 84 0.66 -10.22 -6.33
N PHE A 85 0.18 -11.37 -5.86
CA PHE A 85 0.30 -11.74 -4.45
C PHE A 85 1.74 -12.00 -4.03
N LEU A 86 2.55 -12.67 -4.86
CA LEU A 86 3.97 -12.86 -4.58
C LEU A 86 4.66 -11.52 -4.33
N MET A 87 4.40 -10.52 -5.17
CA MET A 87 5.00 -9.21 -5.02
C MET A 87 4.47 -8.46 -3.80
N ALA A 88 3.19 -8.63 -3.45
CA ALA A 88 2.62 -8.09 -2.21
C ALA A 88 3.28 -8.70 -0.96
N TYR A 89 3.54 -10.01 -0.95
CA TYR A 89 4.23 -10.67 0.16
C TYR A 89 5.69 -10.23 0.28
N LEU A 90 6.41 -10.08 -0.83
CA LEU A 90 7.77 -9.53 -0.81
C LEU A 90 7.79 -8.10 -0.28
N GLY A 91 6.88 -7.26 -0.77
CA GLY A 91 6.73 -5.86 -0.34
C GLY A 91 6.25 -5.70 1.11
N PHE A 92 5.63 -6.71 1.70
CA PHE A 92 5.30 -6.73 3.13
C PHE A 92 6.48 -7.22 3.97
N SER A 93 7.05 -8.38 3.63
CA SER A 93 8.03 -9.07 4.48
C SER A 93 9.38 -8.34 4.54
N ILE A 94 9.92 -7.91 3.38
CA ILE A 94 11.25 -7.29 3.33
C ILE A 94 11.27 -5.99 4.15
N PRO A 95 10.34 -5.03 3.94
CA PRO A 95 10.41 -3.78 4.68
C PRO A 95 10.12 -3.95 6.17
N VAL A 96 9.26 -4.90 6.57
CA VAL A 96 8.99 -5.19 7.99
C VAL A 96 10.25 -5.69 8.70
N ILE A 97 10.94 -6.68 8.13
CA ILE A 97 12.17 -7.24 8.72
C ILE A 97 13.27 -6.17 8.78
N VAL A 98 13.48 -5.44 7.67
CA VAL A 98 14.50 -4.38 7.60
C VAL A 98 14.23 -3.29 8.60
N THR A 99 12.97 -2.87 8.76
CA THR A 99 12.61 -1.83 9.74
C THR A 99 12.83 -2.32 11.17
N GLY A 100 12.53 -3.59 11.47
CA GLY A 100 12.80 -4.18 12.79
C GLY A 100 14.29 -4.14 13.14
N VAL A 101 15.14 -4.64 12.25
CA VAL A 101 16.61 -4.60 12.43
C VAL A 101 17.12 -3.16 12.56
N LEU A 102 16.54 -2.23 11.80
CA LEU A 102 16.91 -0.82 11.84
C LEU A 102 16.51 -0.14 13.16
N ILE A 103 15.35 -0.49 13.72
CA ILE A 103 14.92 -0.01 15.04
C ILE A 103 15.94 -0.45 16.11
N ASP A 104 16.38 -1.70 16.07
CA ASP A 104 17.36 -2.23 17.02
C ASP A 104 18.73 -1.54 16.91
N ALA A 105 19.10 -1.09 15.70
CA ALA A 105 20.41 -0.48 15.43
C ALA A 105 20.47 1.04 15.68
N VAL A 106 19.46 1.80 15.25
CA VAL A 106 19.47 3.28 15.26
C VAL A 106 18.33 3.91 16.06
N GLY A 107 17.52 3.09 16.72
CA GLY A 107 16.36 3.53 17.49
C GLY A 107 15.11 3.79 16.65
N HIS A 108 13.95 3.85 17.32
CA HIS A 108 12.66 3.88 16.65
C HIS A 108 12.43 5.13 15.77
N THR A 109 12.90 6.32 16.20
CA THR A 109 12.60 7.57 15.50
C THR A 109 13.28 7.64 14.13
N LEU A 110 14.57 7.27 14.08
CA LEU A 110 15.34 7.24 12.84
C LEU A 110 14.85 6.12 11.91
N ALA A 111 14.55 4.94 12.44
CA ALA A 111 14.04 3.84 11.63
C ALA A 111 12.68 4.14 10.98
N LEU A 112 11.74 4.72 11.75
CA LEU A 112 10.42 5.10 11.23
C LEU A 112 10.49 6.24 10.21
N THR A 113 11.38 7.22 10.42
CA THR A 113 11.56 8.31 9.43
C THR A 113 12.17 7.78 8.12
N LEU A 114 13.17 6.91 8.19
CA LEU A 114 13.75 6.25 7.01
C LEU A 114 12.73 5.40 6.26
N PHE A 115 11.92 4.61 6.99
CA PHE A 115 10.82 3.86 6.38
C PHE A 115 9.80 4.80 5.72
N GLY A 116 9.44 5.90 6.37
CA GLY A 116 8.53 6.91 5.81
C GLY A 116 9.05 7.53 4.51
N LEU A 117 10.34 7.82 4.43
CA LEU A 117 10.98 8.31 3.20
C LEU A 117 10.97 7.24 2.10
N ALA A 118 11.30 5.99 2.44
CA ALA A 118 11.23 4.88 1.50
C ALA A 118 9.79 4.65 1.00
N LEU A 119 8.81 4.73 1.88
CA LEU A 119 7.38 4.64 1.56
C LEU A 119 6.96 5.77 0.60
N LEU A 120 7.33 7.01 0.89
CA LEU A 120 7.05 8.15 0.01
C LEU A 120 7.71 7.97 -1.37
N GLY A 121 8.96 7.55 -1.42
CA GLY A 121 9.66 7.24 -2.67
C GLY A 121 8.95 6.14 -3.46
N GLY A 122 8.54 5.07 -2.80
CA GLY A 122 7.77 3.98 -3.40
C GLY A 122 6.41 4.43 -3.94
N VAL A 123 5.69 5.26 -3.19
CA VAL A 123 4.41 5.86 -3.61
C VAL A 123 4.59 6.74 -4.84
N ILE A 124 5.59 7.63 -4.84
CA ILE A 124 5.89 8.51 -5.97
C ILE A 124 6.24 7.68 -7.21
N MET A 125 7.12 6.68 -7.07
CA MET A 125 7.51 5.80 -8.15
C MET A 125 6.31 5.02 -8.71
N ALA A 126 5.45 4.47 -7.84
CA ALA A 126 4.23 3.78 -8.25
C ALA A 126 3.27 4.71 -9.01
N ILE A 127 3.09 5.95 -8.55
CA ILE A 127 2.26 6.95 -9.25
C ILE A 127 2.85 7.30 -10.63
N ILE A 128 4.17 7.47 -10.74
CA ILE A 128 4.83 7.74 -12.03
C ILE A 128 4.65 6.57 -12.99
N LEU A 129 4.85 5.34 -12.53
CA LEU A 129 4.66 4.13 -13.34
C LEU A 129 3.19 3.98 -13.79
N LEU A 130 2.24 4.23 -12.89
CA LEU A 130 0.81 4.23 -13.22
C LEU A 130 0.43 5.29 -14.26
N ARG A 131 1.11 6.45 -14.27
CA ARG A 131 0.92 7.49 -15.30
C ARG A 131 1.56 7.12 -16.63
N LYS A 132 2.72 6.46 -16.63
CA LYS A 132 3.40 6.01 -17.86
C LYS A 132 2.69 4.85 -18.55
N ALA A 133 1.91 4.08 -17.82
CA ALA A 133 1.06 3.01 -18.38
C ALA A 133 -0.29 3.55 -18.94
N GLN A 134 -0.45 4.87 -19.05
CA GLN A 134 -1.55 5.54 -19.75
C GLN A 134 -1.19 5.76 -21.22
#